data_AF-A0A1M3H5H2-F1
#
_entry.id   AF-A0A1M3H5H2-F1
#
_cell.length_a   1.000
_cell.length_b   1.000
_cell.length_c   1.000
_cell.angle_alpha   90.00
_cell.angle_beta   90.00
_cell.angle_gamma   90.00
#
_symmetry.space_group_name_H-M   'P 1'
#
loop_
_entity.id
_entity.type
_entity.pdbx_description
1 polymer ?
#
loop_
_entity_poly.entity_id
_entity_poly.type
_entity_poly.pdbx_seq_one_letter_code
_entity_poly.pdbx_strand_id
1 'polypeptide(L)'
;MPTLDQQYEARHLRNIASFNRRIRAIYEGAINQLVLIAATLPYNGQTIALTDYPALKNRIDKVIQDMHASIYSTVVNGIETGWSLANEKNDILVDRRLAGRKPTETAKQILYDPNADGLKQFIERKERGLNLSQRVYNTLDLFGPELERGLLLGIADGDSASTMATEMKSFLKYPDKLFRRVRDAEGKLRLSRPARNFHPGQGVYRSSYKNALRLTGTETNIAYRRSDSTRWGQLPFVVGIDIHTSANHPKYDMCDELRGAYPKDFVFTGWHPQCICYQTPRMLTDAEYSRYEDQILGIGSFLGGGVNQIEEVPKGFTDFLEKNAKRISGWKSTPYWIADNYAYTSRFFEGPQI
;
A
#
# COMPACT_ATOMS: atom_id res chain seq x y z
N MET A 1 27.30 -10.12 4.81
CA MET A 1 26.59 -8.88 5.18
C MET A 1 25.43 -8.66 4.21
N PRO A 2 24.31 -8.05 4.61
CA PRO A 2 23.19 -7.81 3.70
C PRO A 2 23.58 -6.87 2.55
N THR A 3 23.04 -7.10 1.36
CA THR A 3 23.25 -6.21 0.20
C THR A 3 22.64 -4.83 0.45
N LEU A 4 23.00 -3.82 -0.37
CA LEU A 4 22.42 -2.47 -0.28
C LEU A 4 20.89 -2.53 -0.34
N ASP A 5 20.35 -3.23 -1.34
CA ASP A 5 18.91 -3.41 -1.49
C ASP A 5 18.29 -4.04 -0.24
N GLN A 6 18.84 -5.14 0.27
CA GLN A 6 18.31 -5.79 1.48
C GLN A 6 18.27 -4.86 2.70
N GLN A 7 19.27 -3.98 2.86
CA GLN A 7 19.30 -3.00 3.95
C GLN A 7 18.18 -1.95 3.81
N TYR A 8 18.00 -1.42 2.59
CA TYR A 8 16.98 -0.44 2.30
C TYR A 8 15.57 -1.04 2.31
N GLU A 9 15.41 -2.29 1.88
CA GLU A 9 14.16 -3.05 2.02
C GLU A 9 13.77 -3.21 3.48
N ALA A 10 14.71 -3.59 4.34
CA ALA A 10 14.45 -3.68 5.78
C ALA A 10 14.06 -2.32 6.37
N ARG A 11 14.68 -1.22 5.91
CA ARG A 11 14.32 0.16 6.34
C ARG A 11 12.92 0.55 5.83
N HIS A 12 12.59 0.22 4.59
CA HIS A 12 11.28 0.47 3.99
C HIS A 12 10.15 -0.25 4.74
N LEU A 13 10.33 -1.53 5.06
CA LEU A 13 9.36 -2.29 5.86
C LEU A 13 9.19 -1.70 7.28
N ARG A 14 10.28 -1.21 7.90
CA ARG A 14 10.20 -0.49 9.19
C ARG A 14 9.43 0.82 9.06
N ASN A 15 9.58 1.55 7.96
CA ASN A 15 8.83 2.78 7.68
C ASN A 15 7.33 2.48 7.54
N ILE A 16 6.95 1.48 6.73
CA ILE A 16 5.56 1.04 6.60
C ILE A 16 4.98 0.67 7.99
N ALA A 17 5.72 -0.10 8.79
CA ALA A 17 5.30 -0.44 10.15
C ALA A 17 5.11 0.80 11.03
N SER A 18 5.94 1.85 10.85
CA SER A 18 5.82 3.12 11.56
C SER A 18 4.54 3.88 11.17
N PHE A 19 4.24 3.99 9.88
CA PHE A 19 3.00 4.62 9.43
C PHE A 19 1.77 3.84 9.89
N ASN A 20 1.82 2.50 9.88
CA ASN A 20 0.75 1.66 10.44
C ASN A 20 0.53 1.90 11.95
N ARG A 21 1.58 2.19 12.72
CA ARG A 21 1.45 2.60 14.13
C ARG A 21 0.81 3.99 14.26
N ARG A 22 1.12 4.94 13.38
CA ARG A 22 0.44 6.25 13.35
C ARG A 22 -1.05 6.11 13.05
N ILE A 23 -1.42 5.30 12.06
CA ILE A 23 -2.82 4.97 11.77
C ILE A 23 -3.50 4.38 13.02
N ARG A 24 -2.84 3.46 13.73
CA ARG A 24 -3.37 2.92 15.00
C ARG A 24 -3.65 4.03 16.02
N ALA A 25 -2.68 4.92 16.24
CA ALA A 25 -2.82 6.00 17.20
C ALA A 25 -4.00 6.95 16.86
N ILE A 26 -4.25 7.21 15.57
CA ILE A 26 -5.39 8.01 15.11
C ILE A 26 -6.72 7.34 15.53
N TYR A 27 -6.87 6.04 15.26
CA TYR A 27 -8.08 5.29 15.64
C TYR A 27 -8.25 5.18 17.16
N GLU A 28 -7.17 4.89 17.89
CA GLU A 28 -7.22 4.78 19.36
C GLU A 28 -7.54 6.12 20.02
N GLY A 29 -7.00 7.23 19.51
CA GLY A 29 -7.31 8.58 19.96
C GLY A 29 -8.78 8.94 19.73
N ALA A 30 -9.30 8.65 18.54
CA ALA A 30 -10.70 8.84 18.20
C ALA A 30 -11.64 8.06 19.14
N ILE A 31 -11.33 6.78 19.40
CA ILE A 31 -12.10 5.95 20.34
C ILE A 31 -12.08 6.56 21.74
N ASN A 32 -10.90 6.89 22.28
CA ASN A 32 -10.76 7.44 23.62
C ASN A 32 -11.59 8.72 23.80
N GLN A 33 -11.57 9.60 22.79
CA GLN A 33 -12.34 10.83 22.81
C GLN A 33 -13.86 10.58 22.84
N LEU A 34 -14.34 9.59 22.09
CA LEU A 34 -15.77 9.32 21.95
C LEU A 34 -16.36 8.57 23.15
N VAL A 35 -15.61 7.62 23.73
CA VAL A 35 -16.10 6.85 24.89
C VAL A 35 -16.27 7.71 26.14
N LEU A 36 -15.46 8.77 26.30
CA LEU A 36 -15.60 9.71 27.42
C LEU A 36 -16.95 10.42 27.40
N ILE A 37 -17.43 10.75 26.21
CA ILE A 37 -18.73 11.41 26.03
C ILE A 37 -19.83 10.36 26.18
N ALA A 38 -19.67 9.20 25.55
CA ALA A 38 -20.65 8.12 25.61
C ALA A 38 -20.94 7.67 27.06
N ALA A 39 -19.89 7.53 27.89
CA ALA A 39 -20.03 7.10 29.28
C ALA A 39 -20.79 8.11 30.19
N THR A 40 -20.95 9.36 29.76
CA THR A 40 -21.74 10.36 30.51
C THR A 40 -23.23 10.36 30.14
N LEU A 41 -23.61 9.61 29.10
CA LEU A 41 -24.98 9.62 28.60
C LEU A 41 -25.87 8.74 29.48
N PRO A 42 -27.06 9.24 29.86
CA PRO A 42 -27.98 8.45 30.66
C PRO A 42 -28.49 7.25 29.87
N TYR A 43 -28.52 6.08 30.53
CA TYR A 43 -29.19 4.89 30.03
C TYR A 43 -30.49 4.68 30.81
N ASN A 44 -31.62 4.64 30.09
CA ASN A 44 -32.95 4.52 30.67
C ASN A 44 -33.56 3.12 30.52
N GLY A 45 -32.76 2.10 30.17
CA GLY A 45 -33.23 0.72 30.00
C GLY A 45 -33.98 0.44 28.70
N GLN A 46 -34.10 1.41 27.78
CA GLN A 46 -34.74 1.23 26.47
C GLN A 46 -33.72 0.94 25.36
N THR A 47 -34.22 0.60 24.17
CA THR A 47 -33.39 0.44 22.97
C THR A 47 -32.70 1.76 22.65
N ILE A 48 -31.36 1.77 22.65
CA ILE A 48 -30.58 2.98 22.38
C ILE A 48 -30.37 3.12 20.86
N ALA A 49 -30.79 4.24 20.27
CA ALA A 49 -30.47 4.60 18.89
C ALA A 49 -29.63 5.89 18.84
N LEU A 50 -28.69 6.01 17.90
CA LEU A 50 -27.86 7.21 17.79
C LEU A 50 -28.68 8.48 17.47
N THR A 51 -29.86 8.31 16.87
CA THR A 51 -30.83 9.39 16.65
C THR A 51 -31.27 10.07 17.94
N ASP A 52 -31.24 9.35 19.07
CA ASP A 52 -31.62 9.86 20.38
C ASP A 52 -30.49 10.71 21.00
N TYR A 53 -29.29 10.70 20.41
CA TYR A 53 -28.10 11.39 20.90
C TYR A 53 -27.48 12.28 19.81
N PRO A 54 -28.15 13.36 19.37
CA PRO A 54 -27.68 14.22 18.29
C PRO A 54 -26.32 14.88 18.58
N ALA A 55 -26.04 15.20 19.85
CA ALA A 55 -24.74 15.72 20.27
C ALA A 55 -23.61 14.69 20.08
N LEU A 56 -23.86 13.41 20.41
CA LEU A 56 -22.91 12.32 20.19
C LEU A 56 -22.69 12.10 18.69
N LYS A 57 -23.76 12.10 17.90
CA LYS A 57 -23.67 11.98 16.44
C LYS A 57 -22.79 13.08 15.83
N ASN A 58 -23.07 14.34 16.16
CA ASN A 58 -22.27 15.47 15.66
C ASN A 58 -20.79 15.35 16.06
N ARG A 59 -20.52 14.82 17.25
CA ARG A 59 -19.15 14.57 17.69
C ARG A 59 -18.47 13.44 16.92
N ILE A 60 -19.18 12.35 16.63
CA ILE A 60 -18.68 11.25 15.79
C ILE A 60 -18.33 11.79 14.41
N ASP A 61 -19.23 12.55 13.78
CA ASP A 61 -19.00 13.13 12.44
C ASP A 61 -17.75 14.02 12.43
N LYS A 62 -17.58 14.85 13.47
CA LYS A 62 -16.39 15.70 13.60
C LYS A 62 -15.11 14.87 13.77
N VAL A 63 -15.13 13.82 14.58
CA VAL A 63 -13.99 12.91 14.78
C VAL A 63 -13.61 12.22 13.46
N ILE A 64 -14.60 11.76 12.69
CA ILE A 64 -14.36 11.13 11.38
C ILE A 64 -13.69 12.12 10.43
N GLN A 65 -14.12 13.38 10.41
CA GLN A 65 -13.50 14.43 9.60
C GLN A 65 -12.03 14.66 9.98
N ASP A 66 -11.74 14.77 11.28
CA ASP A 66 -10.38 15.00 11.78
C ASP A 66 -9.47 13.77 11.53
N MET A 67 -10.03 12.57 11.62
CA MET A 67 -9.36 11.33 11.25
C MET A 67 -9.04 11.27 9.75
N HIS A 68 -9.98 11.67 8.89
CA HIS A 68 -9.76 11.71 7.44
C HIS A 68 -8.54 12.54 7.09
N ALA A 69 -8.46 13.77 7.62
CA ALA A 69 -7.30 14.65 7.42
C ALA A 69 -6.00 14.03 7.96
N SER A 70 -6.04 13.43 9.15
CA SER A 70 -4.86 12.83 9.79
C SER A 70 -4.36 11.58 9.06
N ILE A 71 -5.27 10.72 8.58
CA ILE A 71 -4.94 9.53 7.79
C ILE A 71 -4.41 9.95 6.43
N TYR A 72 -5.04 10.93 5.77
CA TYR A 72 -4.58 11.46 4.49
C TYR A 72 -3.14 11.96 4.59
N SER A 73 -2.84 12.82 5.58
CA SER A 73 -1.48 13.29 5.83
C SER A 73 -0.53 12.13 6.13
N THR A 74 -0.95 11.13 6.91
CA THR A 74 -0.12 9.94 7.22
C THR A 74 0.22 9.14 5.96
N VAL A 75 -0.73 8.99 5.03
CA VAL A 75 -0.52 8.27 3.77
C VAL A 75 0.41 9.06 2.85
N VAL A 76 0.20 10.38 2.69
CA VAL A 76 1.08 11.25 1.88
C VAL A 76 2.51 11.21 2.41
N ASN A 77 2.71 11.39 3.72
CA ASN A 77 4.03 11.28 4.34
C ASN A 77 4.67 9.90 4.09
N GLY A 78 3.87 8.84 4.07
CA GLY A 78 4.33 7.49 3.74
C GLY A 78 4.81 7.36 2.30
N ILE A 79 4.06 7.91 1.35
CA ILE A 79 4.41 7.98 -0.07
C ILE A 79 5.73 8.74 -0.26
N GLU A 80 5.84 9.94 0.29
CA GLU A 80 7.04 10.80 0.18
C GLU A 80 8.26 10.15 0.81
N THR A 81 8.09 9.51 1.99
CA THR A 81 9.17 8.79 2.66
C THR A 81 9.64 7.58 1.84
N GLY A 82 8.70 6.84 1.24
CA GLY A 82 9.03 5.73 0.35
C GLY A 82 9.80 6.20 -0.88
N TRP A 83 9.31 7.24 -1.54
CA TRP A 83 9.96 7.82 -2.73
C TRP A 83 11.37 8.34 -2.41
N SER A 84 11.52 9.12 -1.34
CA SER A 84 12.82 9.65 -0.92
C SER A 84 13.80 8.54 -0.53
N LEU A 85 13.34 7.49 0.15
CA LEU A 85 14.20 6.37 0.53
C LEU A 85 14.71 5.58 -0.69
N ALA A 86 13.88 5.44 -1.73
CA ALA A 86 14.31 4.83 -2.99
C ALA A 86 15.33 5.72 -3.73
N ASN A 87 15.12 7.04 -3.78
CA ASN A 87 16.12 7.97 -4.32
C ASN A 87 17.45 7.89 -3.56
N GLU A 88 17.43 7.94 -2.23
CA GLU A 88 18.62 7.79 -1.38
C GLU A 88 19.40 6.51 -1.69
N LYS A 89 18.69 5.38 -1.85
CA LYS A 89 19.29 4.10 -2.24
C LYS A 89 19.99 4.19 -3.59
N ASN A 90 19.31 4.79 -4.57
CA ASN A 90 19.80 4.89 -5.95
C ASN A 90 20.98 5.85 -6.08
N ASP A 91 21.01 6.92 -5.30
CA ASP A 91 22.15 7.84 -5.24
C ASP A 91 23.40 7.11 -4.73
N ILE A 92 23.26 6.28 -3.69
CA ILE A 92 24.37 5.44 -3.19
C ILE A 92 24.80 4.40 -4.24
N LEU A 93 23.86 3.82 -4.98
CA LEU A 93 24.17 2.89 -6.07
C LEU A 93 25.02 3.57 -7.15
N VAL A 94 24.63 4.78 -7.57
CA VAL A 94 25.35 5.61 -8.53
C VAL A 94 26.72 5.99 -7.98
N ASP A 95 26.81 6.50 -6.76
CA ASP A 95 28.07 6.93 -6.12
C ASP A 95 29.09 5.79 -6.07
N ARG A 96 28.65 4.58 -5.69
CA ARG A 96 29.50 3.38 -5.67
C ARG A 96 30.02 3.03 -7.05
N ARG A 97 29.21 3.24 -8.08
CA ARG A 97 29.58 2.96 -9.47
C ARG A 97 30.50 4.02 -10.07
N LEU A 98 30.34 5.30 -9.69
CA LEU A 98 31.25 6.37 -10.09
C LEU A 98 32.61 6.31 -9.37
N ALA A 99 32.69 5.70 -8.19
CA ALA A 99 33.92 5.56 -7.41
C ALA A 99 34.71 6.88 -7.24
N GLY A 100 33.99 7.99 -7.04
CA GLY A 100 34.57 9.33 -6.85
C GLY A 100 34.90 10.10 -8.14
N ARG A 101 34.64 9.52 -9.32
CA ARG A 101 34.78 10.21 -10.61
C ARG A 101 33.65 11.23 -10.80
N LYS A 102 33.94 12.25 -11.61
CA LYS A 102 33.02 13.37 -11.86
C LYS A 102 32.39 13.21 -13.25
N PRO A 103 31.13 12.77 -13.34
CA PRO A 103 30.42 12.72 -14.61
C PRO A 103 30.20 14.14 -15.17
N THR A 104 29.94 14.25 -16.47
CA THR A 104 29.47 15.52 -17.06
C THR A 104 28.19 16.01 -16.39
N GLU A 105 27.91 17.32 -16.45
CA GLU A 105 26.68 17.87 -15.85
C GLU A 105 25.40 17.25 -16.45
N THR A 106 25.39 16.97 -17.76
CA THR A 106 24.26 16.27 -18.40
C THR A 106 24.07 14.86 -17.83
N ALA A 107 25.15 14.11 -17.65
CA ALA A 107 25.08 12.78 -17.04
C ALA A 107 24.62 12.89 -15.57
N LYS A 108 25.10 13.87 -14.81
CA LYS A 108 24.71 14.10 -13.41
C LYS A 108 23.21 14.37 -13.26
N GLN A 109 22.63 15.17 -14.16
CA GLN A 109 21.19 15.45 -14.15
C GLN A 109 20.35 14.17 -14.26
N ILE A 110 20.74 13.24 -15.15
CA ILE A 110 20.07 11.95 -15.32
C ILE A 110 20.33 11.04 -14.11
N LEU A 111 21.59 10.93 -13.70
CA LEU A 111 22.03 10.00 -12.65
C LEU A 111 21.43 10.30 -11.28
N TYR A 112 21.13 11.56 -10.97
CA TYR A 112 20.62 11.99 -9.66
C TYR A 112 19.23 12.64 -9.71
N ASP A 113 18.48 12.49 -10.80
CA ASP A 113 17.10 13.01 -10.87
C ASP A 113 16.22 12.37 -9.79
N PRO A 114 15.69 13.15 -8.82
CA PRO A 114 14.80 12.63 -7.79
C PRO A 114 13.39 12.31 -8.33
N ASN A 115 13.12 12.65 -9.59
CA ASN A 115 11.86 12.46 -10.28
C ASN A 115 10.68 13.09 -9.51
N ALA A 116 10.85 14.34 -9.08
CA ALA A 116 9.89 15.07 -8.25
C ALA A 116 8.50 15.22 -8.93
N ASP A 117 8.48 15.42 -10.25
CA ASP A 117 7.23 15.44 -11.02
C ASP A 117 6.54 14.08 -11.03
N GLY A 118 7.32 12.99 -11.06
CA GLY A 118 6.80 11.63 -10.94
C GLY A 118 6.12 11.38 -9.58
N LEU A 119 6.71 11.89 -8.49
CA LEU A 119 6.10 11.84 -7.15
C LEU A 119 4.79 12.64 -7.11
N LYS A 120 4.79 13.86 -7.67
CA LYS A 120 3.59 14.71 -7.73
C LYS A 120 2.47 14.02 -8.50
N GLN A 121 2.76 13.52 -9.70
CA GLN A 121 1.80 12.75 -10.52
C GLN A 121 1.29 11.52 -9.77
N PHE A 122 2.16 10.84 -9.03
CA PHE A 122 1.77 9.68 -8.23
C PHE A 122 0.74 10.07 -7.15
N ILE A 123 0.94 11.17 -6.42
CA ILE A 123 0.00 11.65 -5.40
C ILE A 123 -1.32 12.11 -6.02
N GLU A 124 -1.27 12.80 -7.16
CA GLU A 124 -2.43 13.38 -7.85
C GLU A 124 -3.24 12.35 -8.65
N ARG A 125 -2.70 11.14 -8.89
CA ARG A 125 -3.34 10.13 -9.74
C ARG A 125 -4.71 9.71 -9.22
N LYS A 126 -5.58 9.38 -10.17
CA LYS A 126 -6.86 8.72 -9.88
C LYS A 126 -6.71 7.23 -10.05
N GLU A 127 -7.15 6.46 -9.06
CA GLU A 127 -7.31 5.02 -9.17
C GLU A 127 -8.80 4.71 -9.20
N ARG A 128 -9.27 4.12 -10.31
CA ARG A 128 -10.70 3.83 -10.55
C ARG A 128 -11.59 5.08 -10.39
N GLY A 129 -11.10 6.21 -10.91
CA GLY A 129 -11.79 7.50 -10.85
C GLY A 129 -11.66 8.25 -9.52
N LEU A 130 -11.07 7.64 -8.49
CA LEU A 130 -10.94 8.24 -7.16
C LEU A 130 -9.52 8.77 -6.92
N ASN A 131 -9.42 10.02 -6.45
CA ASN A 131 -8.15 10.56 -5.97
C ASN A 131 -7.77 10.01 -4.59
N LEU A 132 -6.56 10.29 -4.11
CA LEU A 132 -6.07 9.77 -2.82
C LEU A 132 -6.96 10.17 -1.63
N SER A 133 -7.44 11.41 -1.59
CA SER A 133 -8.31 11.90 -0.51
C SER A 133 -9.64 11.14 -0.45
N GLN A 134 -10.26 10.89 -1.60
CA GLN A 134 -11.48 10.07 -1.71
C GLN A 134 -11.22 8.62 -1.31
N ARG A 135 -10.09 8.05 -1.73
CA ARG A 135 -9.71 6.67 -1.34
C ARG A 135 -9.52 6.55 0.17
N VAL A 136 -8.92 7.54 0.82
CA VAL A 136 -8.81 7.61 2.28
C VAL A 136 -10.19 7.71 2.93
N TYR A 137 -11.07 8.57 2.40
CA TYR A 137 -12.44 8.71 2.89
C TYR A 137 -13.19 7.37 2.86
N ASN A 138 -13.12 6.64 1.75
CA ASN A 138 -13.77 5.34 1.60
C ASN A 138 -13.28 4.29 2.62
N THR A 139 -12.06 4.43 3.18
CA THR A 139 -11.62 3.53 4.26
C THR A 139 -12.35 3.79 5.57
N LEU A 140 -12.92 4.97 5.76
CA LEU A 140 -13.60 5.42 6.97
C LEU A 140 -15.12 5.23 6.93
N ASP A 141 -15.71 4.88 5.78
CA ASP A 141 -17.17 4.71 5.62
C ASP A 141 -17.79 3.78 6.68
N LEU A 142 -17.03 2.79 7.14
CA LEU A 142 -17.49 1.81 8.13
C LEU A 142 -17.29 2.27 9.58
N PHE A 143 -16.47 3.29 9.82
CA PHE A 143 -16.07 3.65 11.16
C PHE A 143 -17.22 4.26 11.97
N GLY A 144 -18.05 5.10 11.36
CA GLY A 144 -19.25 5.66 12.01
C GLY A 144 -20.20 4.56 12.52
N PRO A 145 -20.66 3.63 11.66
CA PRO A 145 -21.46 2.49 12.08
C PRO A 145 -20.78 1.54 13.09
N GLU A 146 -19.46 1.37 13.01
CA GLU A 146 -18.67 0.60 13.98
C GLU A 146 -18.68 1.26 15.37
N LEU A 147 -18.45 2.57 15.40
CA LEU A 147 -18.51 3.40 16.60
C LEU A 147 -19.90 3.40 17.22
N GLU A 148 -20.92 3.68 16.43
CA GLU A 148 -22.31 3.69 16.88
C GLU A 148 -22.65 2.40 17.61
N ARG A 149 -22.45 1.24 16.98
CA ARG A 149 -22.78 -0.05 17.61
C ARG A 149 -22.00 -0.28 18.90
N GLY A 150 -20.70 -0.02 18.88
CA GLY A 150 -19.86 -0.33 20.03
C GLY A 150 -20.08 0.63 21.21
N LEU A 151 -20.34 1.91 20.94
CA LEU A 151 -20.68 2.88 21.97
C LEU A 151 -22.07 2.61 22.55
N LEU A 152 -23.08 2.33 21.72
CA LEU A 152 -24.42 1.99 22.19
C LEU A 152 -24.43 0.74 23.07
N LEU A 153 -23.62 -0.28 22.73
CA LEU A 153 -23.46 -1.48 23.57
C LEU A 153 -22.89 -1.12 24.95
N GLY A 154 -21.81 -0.35 25.02
CA GLY A 154 -21.24 0.01 26.31
C GLY A 154 -22.13 0.94 27.14
N ILE A 155 -22.91 1.83 26.52
CA ILE A 155 -23.92 2.62 27.23
C ILE A 155 -25.01 1.70 27.82
N ALA A 156 -25.48 0.71 27.05
CA ALA A 156 -26.51 -0.23 27.49
C ALA A 156 -26.03 -1.14 28.63
N ASP A 157 -24.77 -1.57 28.59
CA ASP A 157 -24.15 -2.40 29.63
C ASP A 157 -23.73 -1.56 30.87
N GLY A 158 -23.83 -0.22 30.82
CA GLY A 158 -23.41 0.66 31.90
C GLY A 158 -21.89 0.69 32.11
N ASP A 159 -21.13 0.43 31.04
CA ASP A 159 -19.68 0.33 31.09
C ASP A 159 -19.03 1.67 31.41
N SER A 160 -17.91 1.61 32.14
CA SER A 160 -17.03 2.76 32.29
C SER A 160 -16.36 3.11 30.95
N ALA A 161 -15.95 4.37 30.80
CA ALA A 161 -15.20 4.81 29.61
C ALA A 161 -13.94 3.95 29.35
N SER A 162 -13.27 3.45 30.39
CA SER A 162 -12.08 2.61 30.24
C SER A 162 -12.42 1.20 29.71
N THR A 163 -13.54 0.62 30.17
CA THR A 163 -14.05 -0.65 29.64
C THR A 163 -14.45 -0.48 28.18
N MET A 164 -15.26 0.53 27.85
CA MET A 164 -15.67 0.84 26.48
C MET A 164 -14.46 1.05 25.56
N ALA A 165 -13.44 1.82 25.99
CA ALA A 165 -12.23 2.03 25.20
C ALA A 165 -11.52 0.71 24.88
N THR A 166 -11.36 -0.14 25.88
CA THR A 166 -10.65 -1.42 25.75
C THR A 166 -11.38 -2.33 24.78
N GLU A 167 -12.70 -2.42 24.90
CA GLU A 167 -13.53 -3.22 24.00
C GLU A 167 -13.47 -2.69 22.56
N MET A 168 -13.66 -1.39 22.37
CA MET A 168 -13.64 -0.73 21.06
C MET A 168 -12.30 -0.91 20.34
N LYS A 169 -11.18 -0.75 21.04
CA LYS A 169 -9.84 -0.99 20.49
C LYS A 169 -9.66 -2.45 20.08
N SER A 170 -10.26 -3.39 20.81
CA SER A 170 -10.23 -4.80 20.44
C SER A 170 -10.94 -5.08 19.11
N PHE A 171 -12.00 -4.31 18.79
CA PHE A 171 -12.77 -4.45 17.54
C PHE A 171 -11.98 -4.01 16.30
N LEU A 172 -11.05 -3.05 16.45
CA LEU A 172 -10.13 -2.68 15.36
C LEU A 172 -9.35 -3.90 14.84
N LYS A 173 -8.89 -4.77 15.76
CA LYS A 173 -8.16 -5.99 15.41
C LYS A 173 -9.10 -7.14 15.04
N TYR A 174 -10.19 -7.29 15.80
CA TYR A 174 -11.14 -8.39 15.70
C TYR A 174 -12.55 -7.85 15.41
N PRO A 175 -12.82 -7.38 14.18
CA PRO A 175 -14.10 -6.73 13.86
C PRO A 175 -15.29 -7.65 14.11
N ASP A 176 -15.14 -8.96 13.93
CA ASP A 176 -16.19 -9.95 14.19
C ASP A 176 -16.69 -9.95 15.65
N LYS A 177 -15.89 -9.46 16.62
CA LYS A 177 -16.33 -9.36 18.02
C LYS A 177 -17.46 -8.34 18.21
N LEU A 178 -17.40 -7.20 17.50
CA LEU A 178 -18.47 -6.20 17.51
C LEU A 178 -19.78 -6.81 17.00
N PHE A 179 -19.66 -7.61 15.95
CA PHE A 179 -20.78 -8.20 15.25
C PHE A 179 -21.45 -9.33 16.03
N ARG A 180 -20.70 -10.12 16.81
CA ARG A 180 -21.18 -11.30 17.57
C ARG A 180 -21.96 -10.99 18.85
N ARG A 181 -21.97 -9.73 19.33
CA ARG A 181 -22.37 -9.38 20.71
C ARG A 181 -23.79 -8.83 20.90
N VAL A 182 -24.71 -8.99 19.96
CA VAL A 182 -26.09 -8.52 20.18
C VAL A 182 -26.87 -9.54 21.00
N ARG A 183 -27.41 -9.12 22.16
CA ARG A 183 -28.31 -9.95 22.96
C ARG A 183 -29.65 -10.10 22.26
N ASP A 184 -30.13 -11.34 22.12
CA ASP A 184 -31.52 -11.60 21.75
C ASP A 184 -32.46 -11.34 22.95
N ALA A 185 -33.78 -11.47 22.72
CA ALA A 185 -34.79 -11.24 23.76
C ALA A 185 -34.62 -12.17 24.98
N GLU A 186 -33.88 -13.27 24.81
CA GLU A 186 -33.54 -14.26 25.83
C GLU A 186 -32.15 -14.02 26.47
N GLY A 187 -31.49 -12.90 26.15
CA GLY A 187 -30.21 -12.49 26.74
C GLY A 187 -28.97 -13.19 26.18
N LYS A 188 -29.09 -14.00 25.12
CA LYS A 188 -28.01 -14.77 24.48
C LYS A 188 -27.34 -13.96 23.38
N LEU A 189 -26.01 -14.03 23.33
CA LEU A 189 -25.20 -13.32 22.32
C LEU A 189 -25.38 -13.97 20.93
N ARG A 190 -25.91 -13.20 19.97
CA ARG A 190 -26.03 -13.56 18.56
C ARG A 190 -25.46 -12.47 17.66
N LEU A 191 -25.13 -12.85 16.43
CA LEU A 191 -24.84 -11.87 15.38
C LEU A 191 -26.08 -11.01 15.12
N SER A 192 -25.93 -9.69 15.16
CA SER A 192 -27.03 -8.77 14.79
C SER A 192 -27.48 -9.05 13.35
N ARG A 193 -28.78 -8.86 13.04
CA ARG A 193 -29.27 -9.04 11.65
C ARG A 193 -28.47 -8.19 10.65
N PRO A 194 -28.12 -6.92 10.94
CA PRO A 194 -27.18 -6.14 10.12
C PRO A 194 -25.78 -6.77 10.01
N ALA A 195 -25.23 -7.31 11.11
CA ALA A 195 -23.92 -7.95 11.14
C ALA A 195 -23.81 -9.18 10.24
N ARG A 196 -24.83 -10.04 10.24
CA ARG A 196 -24.88 -11.23 9.37
C ARG A 196 -24.97 -10.85 7.90
N ASN A 197 -25.68 -9.77 7.60
CA ASN A 197 -25.91 -9.32 6.23
C ASN A 197 -24.79 -8.41 5.71
N PHE A 198 -23.90 -7.93 6.59
CA PHE A 198 -22.84 -7.00 6.23
C PHE A 198 -21.69 -7.69 5.48
N HIS A 199 -21.70 -7.49 4.16
CA HIS A 199 -20.67 -7.95 3.23
C HIS A 199 -20.12 -6.73 2.49
N PRO A 200 -18.98 -6.16 2.90
CA PRO A 200 -18.41 -4.95 2.29
C PRO A 200 -17.91 -5.14 0.84
N GLY A 201 -18.15 -6.31 0.25
CA GLY A 201 -17.70 -6.67 -1.09
C GLY A 201 -16.37 -7.41 -1.11
N GLN A 202 -15.96 -7.85 -2.30
CA GLN A 202 -14.68 -8.53 -2.48
C GLN A 202 -13.52 -7.56 -2.30
N GLY A 203 -12.51 -7.96 -1.49
CA GLY A 203 -11.27 -7.20 -1.31
C GLY A 203 -11.35 -6.03 -0.31
N VAL A 204 -12.49 -5.84 0.36
CA VAL A 204 -12.71 -4.83 1.41
C VAL A 204 -12.85 -5.53 2.76
N TYR A 205 -12.10 -5.08 3.77
CA TYR A 205 -12.23 -5.61 5.13
C TYR A 205 -13.51 -5.07 5.79
N ARG A 206 -14.10 -5.86 6.69
CA ARG A 206 -15.18 -5.45 7.61
C ARG A 206 -14.72 -4.48 8.71
N SER A 207 -13.52 -3.91 8.57
CA SER A 207 -12.90 -3.03 9.55
C SER A 207 -12.33 -1.83 8.81
N SER A 208 -12.86 -0.65 9.12
CA SER A 208 -12.31 0.63 8.66
C SER A 208 -10.80 0.72 8.90
N TYR A 209 -10.34 0.35 10.10
CA TYR A 209 -8.93 0.31 10.47
C TYR A 209 -8.08 -0.60 9.57
N LYS A 210 -8.54 -1.82 9.28
CA LYS A 210 -7.80 -2.72 8.37
C LYS A 210 -7.74 -2.19 6.94
N ASN A 211 -8.81 -1.53 6.48
CA ASN A 211 -8.81 -0.88 5.17
C ASN A 211 -7.81 0.29 5.13
N ALA A 212 -7.75 1.12 6.18
CA ALA A 212 -6.76 2.20 6.29
C ALA A 212 -5.32 1.67 6.29
N LEU A 213 -5.02 0.62 7.10
CA LEU A 213 -3.70 -0.02 7.10
C LEU A 213 -3.32 -0.60 5.73
N ARG A 214 -4.28 -1.20 5.02
CA ARG A 214 -4.07 -1.73 3.67
C ARG A 214 -3.73 -0.62 2.69
N LEU A 215 -4.50 0.47 2.69
CA LEU A 215 -4.27 1.62 1.83
C LEU A 215 -2.89 2.23 2.10
N THR A 216 -2.59 2.55 3.37
CA THR A 216 -1.30 3.14 3.77
C THR A 216 -0.12 2.27 3.35
N GLY A 217 -0.13 0.98 3.72
CA GLY A 217 0.98 0.08 3.39
C GLY A 217 1.14 -0.14 1.89
N THR A 218 0.04 -0.21 1.14
CA THR A 218 0.08 -0.42 -0.32
C THR A 218 0.59 0.82 -1.04
N GLU A 219 0.08 2.01 -0.72
CA GLU A 219 0.52 3.26 -1.35
C GLU A 219 1.99 3.57 -1.06
N THR A 220 2.42 3.42 0.19
CA THR A 220 3.84 3.58 0.55
C THR A 220 4.73 2.59 -0.20
N ASN A 221 4.31 1.33 -0.35
CA ASN A 221 5.08 0.34 -1.08
C ASN A 221 5.14 0.66 -2.58
N ILE A 222 4.01 0.96 -3.21
CA ILE A 222 3.96 1.31 -4.64
C ILE A 222 4.84 2.53 -4.90
N ALA A 223 4.80 3.56 -4.04
CA ALA A 223 5.63 4.76 -4.19
C ALA A 223 7.13 4.44 -4.21
N TYR A 224 7.61 3.64 -3.25
CA TYR A 224 9.01 3.21 -3.17
C TYR A 224 9.42 2.44 -4.45
N ARG A 225 8.59 1.49 -4.87
CA ARG A 225 8.87 0.65 -6.04
C ARG A 225 8.79 1.40 -7.37
N ARG A 226 7.85 2.34 -7.48
CA ARG A 226 7.69 3.20 -8.65
C ARG A 226 8.90 4.13 -8.79
N SER A 227 9.36 4.73 -7.68
CA SER A 227 10.59 5.52 -7.66
C SER A 227 11.79 4.71 -8.15
N ASP A 228 11.99 3.48 -7.64
CA ASP A 228 13.02 2.57 -8.15
C ASP A 228 12.88 2.33 -9.66
N SER A 229 11.68 1.97 -10.13
CA SER A 229 11.43 1.65 -11.55
C SER A 229 11.72 2.86 -12.45
N THR A 230 11.32 4.07 -12.02
CA THR A 230 11.58 5.31 -12.76
C THR A 230 13.07 5.63 -12.79
N ARG A 231 13.76 5.56 -11.65
CA ARG A 231 15.22 5.79 -11.55
C ARG A 231 15.96 4.79 -12.45
N TRP A 232 15.67 3.51 -12.30
CA TRP A 232 16.33 2.45 -13.07
C TRP A 232 16.10 2.57 -14.56
N GLY A 233 14.88 2.93 -15.00
CA GLY A 233 14.58 3.23 -16.40
C GLY A 233 15.55 4.24 -17.03
N GLN A 234 15.94 5.26 -16.27
CA GLN A 234 16.84 6.35 -16.71
C GLN A 234 18.33 5.98 -16.63
N LEU A 235 18.73 5.05 -15.75
CA LEU A 235 20.13 4.68 -15.53
C LEU A 235 20.63 3.72 -16.63
N PRO A 236 21.55 4.11 -17.53
CA PRO A 236 21.96 3.26 -18.66
C PRO A 236 22.68 1.97 -18.26
N PHE A 237 23.31 1.96 -17.08
CA PHE A 237 23.99 0.78 -16.56
C PHE A 237 23.06 -0.25 -15.90
N VAL A 238 21.77 0.06 -15.74
CA VAL A 238 20.74 -0.90 -15.38
C VAL A 238 20.17 -1.48 -16.67
N VAL A 239 20.16 -2.80 -16.80
CA VAL A 239 19.76 -3.54 -18.03
C VAL A 239 18.63 -4.53 -17.82
N GLY A 240 18.07 -4.57 -16.61
CA GLY A 240 16.93 -5.40 -16.25
C GLY A 240 16.62 -5.27 -14.76
N ILE A 241 15.63 -6.01 -14.28
CA ILE A 241 15.32 -6.10 -12.86
C ILE A 241 15.17 -7.56 -12.46
N ASP A 242 15.52 -7.88 -11.21
CA ASP A 242 15.25 -9.18 -10.61
C ASP A 242 14.22 -8.99 -9.49
N ILE A 243 13.08 -9.68 -9.59
CA ILE A 243 11.99 -9.66 -8.61
C ILE A 243 12.14 -10.86 -7.67
N HIS A 244 12.17 -10.57 -6.37
CA HIS A 244 12.42 -11.53 -5.30
C HIS A 244 11.27 -11.59 -4.30
N THR A 245 11.02 -12.80 -3.80
CA THR A 245 10.19 -12.99 -2.61
C THR A 245 10.92 -12.50 -1.36
N SER A 246 10.21 -11.81 -0.47
CA SER A 246 10.77 -11.42 0.83
C SER A 246 11.12 -12.65 1.67
N ALA A 247 12.16 -12.57 2.49
CA ALA A 247 12.45 -13.61 3.50
C ALA A 247 11.30 -13.78 4.52
N ASN A 248 10.45 -12.76 4.69
CA ASN A 248 9.26 -12.80 5.55
C ASN A 248 7.98 -13.15 4.77
N HIS A 249 8.09 -13.63 3.52
CA HIS A 249 6.93 -14.03 2.74
C HIS A 249 6.20 -15.19 3.44
N PRO A 250 4.94 -14.99 3.86
CA PRO A 250 4.34 -15.83 4.90
C PRO A 250 3.80 -17.16 4.40
N LYS A 251 3.44 -17.25 3.12
CA LYS A 251 2.80 -18.43 2.53
C LYS A 251 2.96 -18.38 1.02
N TYR A 252 3.09 -19.54 0.40
CA TYR A 252 3.11 -19.64 -1.06
C TYR A 252 1.89 -18.93 -1.69
N ASP A 253 2.16 -18.01 -2.60
CA ASP A 253 1.15 -17.31 -3.39
C ASP A 253 1.70 -16.92 -4.77
N MET A 254 1.01 -16.01 -5.47
CA MET A 254 1.41 -15.58 -6.81
C MET A 254 2.82 -14.97 -6.85
N CYS A 255 3.34 -14.43 -5.75
CA CYS A 255 4.69 -13.89 -5.73
C CYS A 255 5.75 -14.96 -6.01
N ASP A 256 5.51 -16.20 -5.60
CA ASP A 256 6.42 -17.33 -5.83
C ASP A 256 6.44 -17.75 -7.30
N GLU A 257 5.28 -17.69 -7.96
CA GLU A 257 5.13 -18.01 -9.39
C GLU A 257 5.69 -16.89 -10.28
N LEU A 258 5.62 -15.64 -9.81
CA LEU A 258 5.97 -14.43 -10.57
C LEU A 258 7.34 -13.84 -10.18
N ARG A 259 8.17 -14.56 -9.43
CA ARG A 259 9.56 -14.12 -9.18
C ARG A 259 10.44 -14.45 -10.40
N GLY A 260 11.47 -13.66 -10.64
CA GLY A 260 12.39 -13.89 -11.75
C GLY A 260 13.04 -12.63 -12.29
N ALA A 261 13.73 -12.78 -13.42
CA ALA A 261 14.36 -11.69 -14.14
C ALA A 261 13.35 -11.11 -15.15
N TYR A 262 13.23 -9.78 -15.18
CA TYR A 262 12.31 -9.05 -16.04
C TYR A 262 13.03 -7.96 -16.83
N PRO A 263 12.46 -7.55 -17.98
CA PRO A 263 12.94 -6.40 -18.74
C PRO A 263 12.99 -5.13 -17.89
N LYS A 264 13.90 -4.22 -18.26
CA LYS A 264 14.17 -2.99 -17.51
C LYS A 264 12.95 -2.07 -17.40
N ASP A 265 12.13 -2.03 -18.44
CA ASP A 265 10.92 -1.22 -18.54
C ASP A 265 9.70 -1.88 -17.87
N PHE A 266 9.83 -3.11 -17.36
CA PHE A 266 8.80 -3.72 -16.52
C PHE A 266 8.67 -2.95 -15.20
N VAL A 267 7.48 -2.44 -14.91
CA VAL A 267 7.20 -1.70 -13.68
C VAL A 267 6.63 -2.65 -12.64
N PHE A 268 7.47 -3.08 -11.70
CA PHE A 268 7.01 -3.82 -10.53
C PHE A 268 6.64 -2.88 -9.40
N THR A 269 5.36 -2.87 -9.00
CA THR A 269 4.85 -2.08 -7.86
C THR A 269 4.30 -2.97 -6.73
N GLY A 270 4.50 -4.30 -6.85
CA GLY A 270 3.92 -5.36 -6.02
C GLY A 270 3.07 -6.33 -6.86
N TRP A 271 2.72 -7.49 -6.31
CA TRP A 271 1.78 -8.42 -6.99
C TRP A 271 0.36 -8.33 -6.45
N HIS A 272 0.23 -7.94 -5.19
CA HIS A 272 -1.03 -7.78 -4.48
C HIS A 272 -0.92 -6.67 -3.43
N PRO A 273 -2.03 -6.20 -2.85
CA PRO A 273 -1.97 -5.22 -1.77
C PRO A 273 -1.19 -5.77 -0.57
N GLN A 274 -0.48 -4.88 0.13
CA GLN A 274 0.47 -5.23 1.20
C GLN A 274 1.55 -6.25 0.79
N CYS A 275 1.91 -6.31 -0.50
CA CYS A 275 3.05 -7.10 -0.94
C CYS A 275 4.34 -6.57 -0.30
N ILE A 276 5.16 -7.49 0.19
CA ILE A 276 6.46 -7.21 0.83
C ILE A 276 7.64 -7.67 -0.04
N CYS A 277 7.35 -8.23 -1.21
CA CYS A 277 8.36 -8.63 -2.19
C CYS A 277 9.05 -7.39 -2.75
N TYR A 278 10.25 -7.59 -3.27
CA TYR A 278 11.14 -6.52 -3.67
C TYR A 278 11.80 -6.81 -5.00
N GLN A 279 12.36 -5.76 -5.60
CA GLN A 279 13.13 -5.83 -6.83
C GLN A 279 14.55 -5.34 -6.59
N THR A 280 15.49 -5.83 -7.38
CA THR A 280 16.88 -5.37 -7.41
C THR A 280 17.28 -5.05 -8.85
N PRO A 281 18.13 -4.04 -9.08
CA PRO A 281 18.56 -3.71 -10.43
C PRO A 281 19.53 -4.77 -10.94
N ARG A 282 19.33 -5.22 -12.17
CA ARG A 282 20.31 -6.03 -12.89
C ARG A 282 21.22 -5.09 -13.68
N MET A 283 22.52 -5.21 -13.43
CA MET A 283 23.51 -4.22 -13.86
C MET A 283 24.36 -4.75 -15.01
N LEU A 284 24.98 -3.84 -15.76
CA LEU A 284 26.09 -4.15 -16.65
C LEU A 284 27.21 -4.91 -15.93
N THR A 285 27.98 -5.69 -16.70
CA THR A 285 29.26 -6.21 -16.23
C THR A 285 30.26 -5.07 -16.02
N ASP A 286 31.31 -5.30 -15.25
CA ASP A 286 32.29 -4.25 -14.97
C ASP A 286 33.00 -3.77 -16.26
N ALA A 287 33.25 -4.67 -17.21
CA ALA A 287 33.86 -4.31 -18.50
C ALA A 287 32.93 -3.44 -19.38
N GLU A 288 31.63 -3.72 -19.40
CA GLU A 288 30.63 -2.90 -20.11
C GLU A 288 30.45 -1.56 -19.40
N TYR A 289 30.43 -1.57 -18.06
CA TYR A 289 30.34 -0.36 -17.26
C TYR A 289 31.55 0.56 -17.51
N SER A 290 32.77 0.04 -17.65
CA SER A 290 33.94 0.86 -18.00
C SER A 290 33.75 1.63 -19.31
N ARG A 291 33.12 1.02 -20.33
CA ARG A 291 32.82 1.73 -21.59
C ARG A 291 31.77 2.81 -21.40
N TYR A 292 30.73 2.52 -20.61
CA TYR A 292 29.74 3.53 -20.23
C TYR A 292 30.37 4.67 -19.42
N GLU A 293 31.31 4.35 -18.54
CA GLU A 293 32.06 5.31 -17.74
C GLU A 293 32.88 6.26 -18.63
N ASP A 294 33.59 5.74 -19.63
CA ASP A 294 34.30 6.56 -20.62
C ASP A 294 33.36 7.54 -21.34
N GLN A 295 32.12 7.11 -21.66
CA GLN A 295 31.11 7.97 -22.26
C GLN A 295 30.69 9.11 -21.31
N ILE A 296 30.35 8.82 -20.05
CA ILE A 296 29.90 9.87 -19.11
C ILE A 296 31.03 10.79 -18.63
N LEU A 297 32.29 10.39 -18.84
CA LEU A 297 33.48 11.23 -18.66
C LEU A 297 33.83 12.03 -19.93
N GLY A 298 33.14 11.81 -21.04
CA GLY A 298 33.35 12.53 -22.31
C GLY A 298 34.57 12.08 -23.12
N ILE A 299 35.12 10.90 -22.82
CA ILE A 299 36.34 10.36 -23.45
C ILE A 299 36.09 9.14 -24.34
N GLY A 300 34.85 8.67 -24.44
CA GLY A 300 34.48 7.51 -25.25
C GLY A 300 33.00 7.47 -25.64
N SER A 301 32.57 6.33 -26.17
CA SER A 301 31.17 6.07 -26.52
C SER A 301 30.74 4.68 -26.05
N PHE A 302 29.47 4.57 -25.66
CA PHE A 302 28.85 3.31 -25.28
C PHE A 302 27.52 3.18 -26.02
N LEU A 303 27.33 2.04 -26.69
CA LEU A 303 26.21 1.80 -27.61
C LEU A 303 24.95 1.26 -26.92
N GLY A 304 24.98 1.14 -25.59
CA GLY A 304 23.87 0.56 -24.83
C GLY A 304 23.90 -0.97 -24.79
N GLY A 305 23.01 -1.51 -23.97
CA GLY A 305 22.83 -2.95 -23.75
C GLY A 305 23.95 -3.62 -22.98
N GLY A 306 23.80 -4.93 -22.76
CA GLY A 306 24.84 -5.74 -22.12
C GLY A 306 24.47 -7.21 -22.01
N VAL A 307 25.43 -8.07 -21.69
CA VAL A 307 25.23 -9.52 -21.58
C VAL A 307 24.21 -9.92 -20.52
N ASN A 308 23.96 -9.03 -19.55
CA ASN A 308 22.96 -9.21 -18.50
C ASN A 308 21.57 -8.67 -18.88
N GLN A 309 21.39 -8.12 -20.07
CA GLN A 309 20.10 -7.55 -20.50
C GLN A 309 19.01 -8.62 -20.58
N ILE A 310 17.82 -8.25 -20.13
CA ILE A 310 16.63 -9.08 -20.21
C ILE A 310 15.65 -8.42 -21.17
N GLU A 311 15.25 -9.14 -22.21
CA GLU A 311 14.31 -8.65 -23.24
C GLU A 311 12.91 -9.24 -23.06
N GLU A 312 12.80 -10.41 -22.46
CA GLU A 312 11.53 -11.12 -22.26
C GLU A 312 11.22 -11.30 -20.77
N VAL A 313 9.92 -11.26 -20.45
CA VAL A 313 9.40 -11.63 -19.14
C VAL A 313 9.61 -13.12 -18.88
N PRO A 314 9.78 -13.55 -17.61
CA PRO A 314 10.08 -14.93 -17.31
C PRO A 314 8.90 -15.85 -17.65
N LYS A 315 9.19 -17.11 -18.00
CA LYS A 315 8.16 -18.10 -18.35
C LYS A 315 7.07 -18.25 -17.28
N GLY A 316 7.44 -18.17 -15.99
CA GLY A 316 6.45 -18.22 -14.89
C GLY A 316 5.39 -17.13 -14.99
N PHE A 317 5.75 -15.95 -15.50
CA PHE A 317 4.81 -14.85 -15.73
C PHE A 317 3.83 -15.15 -16.87
N THR A 318 4.32 -15.66 -18.01
CA THR A 318 3.46 -16.02 -19.15
C THR A 318 2.57 -17.20 -18.80
N ASP A 319 3.11 -18.25 -18.19
CA ASP A 319 2.36 -19.44 -17.76
C ASP A 319 1.26 -19.05 -16.75
N PHE A 320 1.55 -18.11 -15.83
CA PHE A 320 0.56 -17.60 -14.89
C PHE A 320 -0.58 -16.88 -15.63
N LEU A 321 -0.26 -15.99 -16.58
CA LEU A 321 -1.26 -15.25 -17.34
C LEU A 321 -2.14 -16.18 -18.18
N GLU A 322 -1.56 -17.16 -18.86
CA GLU A 322 -2.29 -18.15 -19.66
C GLU A 322 -3.24 -18.99 -18.79
N LYS A 323 -2.73 -19.53 -17.68
CA LYS A 323 -3.52 -20.32 -16.72
C LYS A 323 -4.68 -19.52 -16.12
N ASN A 324 -4.51 -18.21 -15.99
CA ASN A 324 -5.48 -17.33 -15.34
C ASN A 324 -6.28 -16.45 -16.30
N ALA A 325 -6.10 -16.55 -17.61
CA ALA A 325 -6.66 -15.62 -18.59
C ALA A 325 -8.17 -15.45 -18.44
N LYS A 326 -8.93 -16.56 -18.36
CA LYS A 326 -10.39 -16.55 -18.13
C LYS A 326 -10.81 -15.92 -16.80
N ARG A 327 -9.98 -16.06 -15.76
CA ARG A 327 -10.27 -15.50 -14.44
C ARG A 327 -10.01 -14.00 -14.44
N ILE A 328 -8.94 -13.57 -15.10
CA ILE A 328 -8.54 -12.16 -15.18
C ILE A 328 -9.50 -11.36 -16.06
N SER A 329 -9.97 -11.92 -17.18
CA SER A 329 -10.97 -11.24 -18.03
C SER A 329 -12.30 -10.96 -17.30
N GLY A 330 -12.66 -11.80 -16.33
CA GLY A 330 -13.83 -11.61 -15.48
C GLY A 330 -13.63 -10.66 -14.29
N TRP A 331 -12.44 -10.08 -14.10
CA TRP A 331 -12.20 -9.18 -12.97
C TRP A 331 -12.87 -7.83 -13.19
N LYS A 332 -13.66 -7.41 -12.20
CA LYS A 332 -14.24 -6.05 -12.14
C LYS A 332 -13.17 -4.95 -12.09
N SER A 333 -11.92 -5.29 -11.81
CA SER A 333 -10.83 -4.35 -11.74
C SER A 333 -9.50 -5.00 -12.10
N THR A 334 -8.77 -4.35 -12.99
CA THR A 334 -7.41 -4.72 -13.37
C THR A 334 -6.42 -4.41 -12.23
N PRO A 335 -5.56 -5.37 -11.82
CA PRO A 335 -4.46 -5.09 -10.91
C PRO A 335 -3.49 -4.08 -11.50
N TYR A 336 -2.86 -3.31 -10.60
CA TYR A 336 -1.91 -2.27 -10.96
C TYR A 336 -0.74 -2.81 -11.80
N TRP A 337 -0.19 -4.00 -11.49
CA TRP A 337 0.94 -4.58 -12.24
C TRP A 337 0.57 -5.02 -13.66
N ILE A 338 -0.72 -5.27 -13.95
CA ILE A 338 -1.19 -5.50 -15.32
C ILE A 338 -1.31 -4.16 -16.04
N ALA A 339 -1.96 -3.19 -15.41
CA ALA A 339 -2.16 -1.86 -15.98
C ALA A 339 -0.84 -1.14 -16.29
N ASP A 340 0.14 -1.26 -15.40
CA ASP A 340 1.47 -0.66 -15.54
C ASP A 340 2.32 -1.34 -16.63
N ASN A 341 1.96 -2.56 -17.05
CA ASN A 341 2.75 -3.41 -17.96
C ASN A 341 1.91 -3.93 -19.14
N TYR A 342 1.06 -3.08 -19.73
CA TYR A 342 0.15 -3.49 -20.80
C TYR A 342 0.88 -4.11 -22.00
N ALA A 343 2.07 -3.59 -22.36
CA ALA A 343 2.90 -4.14 -23.44
C ALA A 343 3.24 -5.64 -23.26
N TYR A 344 3.35 -6.11 -22.02
CA TYR A 344 3.67 -7.50 -21.68
C TYR A 344 2.45 -8.38 -21.49
N THR A 345 1.26 -7.78 -21.38
CA THR A 345 0.06 -8.48 -20.92
C THR A 345 -1.11 -8.43 -21.90
N SER A 346 -1.14 -7.46 -22.82
CA SER A 346 -2.24 -7.22 -23.78
C SER A 346 -2.66 -8.46 -24.56
N ARG A 347 -1.69 -9.24 -25.07
CA ARG A 347 -1.93 -10.45 -25.86
C ARG A 347 -2.75 -11.54 -25.14
N PHE A 348 -2.83 -11.48 -23.81
CA PHE A 348 -3.61 -12.42 -23.00
C PHE A 348 -5.03 -11.92 -22.70
N PHE A 349 -5.35 -10.69 -23.08
CA PHE A 349 -6.63 -10.03 -22.82
C PHE A 349 -7.40 -9.66 -24.09
N GLU A 350 -6.78 -9.76 -25.27
CA GLU A 350 -7.44 -9.53 -26.56
C GLU A 350 -8.15 -10.82 -27.07
N GLY A 351 -9.47 -10.84 -26.92
CA GLY A 351 -10.47 -11.69 -27.60
C GLY A 351 -11.75 -10.85 -27.81
N PRO A 352 -12.57 -11.10 -28.86
CA PRO A 352 -13.31 -10.05 -29.57
C PRO A 352 -14.24 -9.28 -28.65
N GLN A 353 -14.07 -7.96 -28.64
CA GLN A 353 -15.08 -7.03 -28.12
C GLN A 353 -16.25 -7.05 -29.11
N ILE A 354 -17.37 -7.64 -28.71
CA ILE A 354 -18.66 -7.53 -29.41
C ILE A 354 -19.36 -6.29 -28.88
#